data_AF-A0A349BZT5-F1
#
_entry.id   AF-A0A349BZT5-F1
#
_cell.length_a   1.000
_cell.length_b   1.000
_cell.length_c   1.000
_cell.angle_alpha   90.00
_cell.angle_beta   90.00
_cell.angle_gamma   90.00
#
_symmetry.space_group_name_H-M   'P 1'
#
loop_
_entity.id
_entity.type
_entity.pdbx_description
1 polymer ?
#
loop_
_entity_poly.entity_id
_entity_poly.type
_entity_poly.pdbx_seq_one_letter_code
_entity_poly.pdbx_strand_id
1 'polypeptide(L)'
;MRKRVNTLLLAVFLCAAAVMTAACGTGGQTENSASAGSTGEAAAAASTEEAAPAGQTAAAVTGETAAAATTQSAAAATSASPDLKPAGNGFLVVIDAGHQRQGNSGQEPIGPGASSTKAKVSSGTAGVSTGVPEYQLNLDITLQLRDELIARGYDVILCRETNDVDISNSERAAVANENEADAFIRIHANGSGSSSAHGSMTICMTPGNPFNGDLYEESRHLSDCVLDAYVAETGISKEYVWETDTMSGINWSQVPVTILEMGYMSNPSEDEKMQDPDFQKIMVTGIANGIDDYFEVRKDMAETAGDDMTAAQAATETSAALSTTGTAAADSRTGSTAGETGTERITD
;
A
#
# COMPACT_ATOMS: atom_id res chain seq x y z
N MET A 1 -19.71 25.12 -8.67
CA MET A 1 -20.47 25.96 -7.71
C MET A 1 -21.89 25.40 -7.47
N ARG A 2 -22.11 24.65 -6.39
CA ARG A 2 -23.44 24.43 -5.80
C ARG A 2 -23.32 24.47 -4.28
N LYS A 3 -23.74 25.58 -3.67
CA LYS A 3 -23.83 25.70 -2.20
C LYS A 3 -25.04 24.91 -1.71
N ARG A 4 -24.87 24.09 -0.67
CA ARG A 4 -25.94 23.74 0.26
C ARG A 4 -25.44 23.94 1.69
N VAL A 5 -26.00 24.96 2.33
CA VAL A 5 -25.86 25.23 3.76
C VAL A 5 -27.01 24.54 4.47
N ASN A 6 -26.75 23.88 5.60
CA ASN A 6 -27.63 23.68 6.76
C ASN A 6 -26.99 22.62 7.69
N THR A 7 -27.15 22.61 9.02
CA THR A 7 -27.46 23.66 10.00
C THR A 7 -26.99 23.13 11.35
N LEU A 8 -26.29 23.97 12.11
CA LEU A 8 -25.81 23.66 13.46
C LEU A 8 -26.99 23.37 14.41
N LEU A 9 -26.99 22.22 15.09
CA LEU A 9 -27.86 21.98 16.26
C LEU A 9 -27.01 21.67 17.49
N LEU A 10 -26.96 22.63 18.41
CA LEU A 10 -26.23 22.56 19.67
C LEU A 10 -27.08 21.83 20.72
N ALA A 11 -26.69 20.61 21.11
CA ALA A 11 -27.34 19.87 22.18
C ALA A 11 -26.47 19.87 23.46
N VAL A 12 -26.73 20.83 24.34
CA VAL A 12 -26.14 20.87 25.69
C VAL A 12 -26.90 19.88 26.58
N PHE A 13 -26.20 18.88 27.13
CA PHE A 13 -26.72 18.07 28.24
C PHE A 13 -25.90 18.28 29.52
N LEU A 14 -26.64 18.35 30.63
CA LEU A 14 -26.18 18.86 31.91
C LEU A 14 -25.43 17.82 32.75
N CYS A 15 -24.54 18.30 33.62
CA CYS A 15 -23.88 17.50 34.65
C CYS A 15 -24.87 16.82 35.60
N ALA A 16 -24.53 15.62 36.06
CA ALA A 16 -25.00 15.06 37.32
C ALA A 16 -23.84 14.34 38.02
N ALA A 17 -23.23 15.01 39.01
CA ALA A 17 -22.25 14.39 39.89
C ALA A 17 -22.97 13.68 41.05
N ALA A 18 -22.57 12.45 41.35
CA ALA A 18 -23.05 11.71 42.53
C ALA A 18 -21.85 11.32 43.41
N VAL A 19 -21.64 12.09 44.47
CA VAL A 19 -20.71 11.74 45.55
C VAL A 19 -21.49 10.93 46.60
N MET A 20 -20.99 9.75 46.96
CA MET A 20 -21.40 9.04 48.17
C MET A 20 -20.17 8.44 48.86
N THR A 21 -20.15 8.56 50.18
CA THR A 21 -18.99 8.30 51.04
C THR A 21 -19.23 7.16 52.03
N ALA A 22 -18.14 6.51 52.47
CA ALA A 22 -18.06 5.61 53.62
C ALA A 22 -18.74 4.22 53.43
N ALA A 23 -18.39 3.16 54.17
CA ALA A 23 -17.64 3.13 55.43
C ALA A 23 -16.72 1.90 55.61
N CYS A 24 -15.91 1.94 56.67
CA CYS A 24 -14.94 0.93 57.07
C CYS A 24 -15.59 -0.37 57.60
N GLY A 25 -14.92 -1.52 57.41
CA GLY A 25 -15.34 -2.82 57.95
C GLY A 25 -14.14 -3.75 58.19
N THR A 26 -13.79 -3.98 59.45
CA THR A 26 -12.64 -4.79 59.89
C THR A 26 -13.00 -6.24 60.20
N GLY A 27 -12.09 -7.18 59.91
CA GLY A 27 -11.87 -8.34 60.79
C GLY A 27 -11.73 -9.71 60.13
N GLY A 28 -10.72 -10.47 60.58
CA GLY A 28 -10.80 -11.94 60.65
C GLY A 28 -9.85 -12.75 59.76
N GLN A 29 -8.77 -13.22 60.41
CA GLN A 29 -7.87 -14.36 60.12
C GLN A 29 -8.45 -15.50 59.23
N THR A 30 -7.66 -16.28 58.47
CA THR A 30 -6.53 -17.12 58.94
C THR A 30 -5.52 -17.54 57.85
N GLU A 31 -4.27 -17.69 58.29
CA GLU A 31 -3.30 -18.77 57.97
C GLU A 31 -2.92 -19.18 56.51
N ASN A 32 -1.64 -18.90 56.22
CA ASN A 32 -0.61 -19.83 55.73
C ASN A 32 -0.29 -19.96 54.22
N SER A 33 1.02 -20.15 54.00
CA SER A 33 1.74 -20.59 52.80
C SER A 33 2.30 -19.52 51.85
N ALA A 34 3.46 -19.86 51.29
CA ALA A 34 4.36 -18.98 50.57
C ALA A 34 4.03 -18.86 49.08
N SER A 35 4.27 -17.67 48.53
CA SER A 35 4.70 -17.53 47.13
C SER A 35 5.45 -16.21 46.94
N ALA A 36 6.48 -16.22 46.09
CA ALA A 36 7.15 -15.00 45.65
C ALA A 36 6.30 -14.31 44.58
N GLY A 37 5.94 -13.05 44.80
CA GLY A 37 5.20 -12.23 43.83
C GLY A 37 5.98 -10.97 43.50
N SER A 38 6.81 -11.02 42.46
CA SER A 38 7.40 -9.83 41.86
C SER A 38 6.34 -9.15 40.99
N THR A 39 6.03 -7.88 41.26
CA THR A 39 5.12 -7.07 40.44
C THR A 39 5.79 -6.70 39.12
N GLY A 40 5.53 -7.50 38.08
CA GLY A 40 5.90 -7.18 36.71
C GLY A 40 4.95 -6.15 36.10
N GLU A 41 5.25 -4.87 36.29
CA GLU A 41 4.59 -3.80 35.55
C GLU A 41 5.15 -3.77 34.12
N ALA A 42 4.28 -3.97 33.12
CA ALA A 42 4.69 -4.09 31.72
C ALA A 42 5.06 -2.70 31.16
N ALA A 43 6.34 -2.34 31.26
CA ALA A 43 6.88 -1.12 30.66
C ALA A 43 6.87 -1.23 29.12
N ALA A 44 6.23 -0.25 28.47
CA ALA A 44 6.29 -0.11 27.02
C ALA A 44 7.73 0.13 26.56
N ALA A 45 8.21 -0.68 25.62
CA ALA A 45 9.53 -0.51 25.03
C ALA A 45 9.51 0.64 24.01
N ALA A 46 9.80 1.85 24.46
CA ALA A 46 10.12 2.95 23.56
C ALA A 46 11.50 2.68 22.93
N SER A 47 11.53 2.42 21.62
CA SER A 47 12.77 2.28 20.86
C SER A 47 13.50 3.62 20.79
N THR A 48 14.58 3.74 21.57
CA THR A 48 15.48 4.89 21.54
C THR A 48 16.34 4.86 20.27
N GLU A 49 16.11 5.80 19.36
CA GLU A 49 16.99 6.05 18.22
C GLU A 49 18.27 6.74 18.73
N GLU A 50 19.34 5.98 18.93
CA GLU A 50 20.60 6.46 19.53
C GLU A 50 21.47 7.18 18.49
N ALA A 51 21.67 8.49 18.69
CA ALA A 51 22.54 9.30 17.85
C ALA A 51 24.02 9.02 18.12
N ALA A 52 24.77 8.56 17.10
CA ALA A 52 26.21 8.35 17.18
C ALA A 52 26.99 9.69 17.23
N PRO A 53 28.14 9.77 17.95
CA PRO A 53 28.73 11.04 18.37
C PRO A 53 29.73 11.66 17.37
N ALA A 54 29.90 12.99 17.49
CA ALA A 54 30.90 13.77 16.76
C ALA A 54 32.05 14.28 17.67
N GLY A 55 33.27 14.33 17.12
CA GLY A 55 34.43 15.03 17.69
C GLY A 55 35.46 15.34 16.58
N GLN A 56 35.63 16.60 16.16
CA GLN A 56 36.72 17.53 16.57
C GLN A 56 38.10 17.18 15.97
N THR A 57 38.97 18.08 15.46
CA THR A 57 39.06 19.55 15.26
C THR A 57 40.28 19.82 14.31
N ALA A 58 40.60 21.00 13.73
CA ALA A 58 39.86 22.22 13.32
C ALA A 58 40.86 23.17 12.58
N ALA A 59 40.42 23.95 11.57
CA ALA A 59 41.17 25.12 11.08
C ALA A 59 40.26 26.12 10.33
N ALA A 60 40.39 27.41 10.66
CA ALA A 60 39.69 28.51 9.99
C ALA A 60 40.65 29.36 9.17
N VAL A 61 40.20 29.86 8.01
CA VAL A 61 40.79 31.01 7.31
C VAL A 61 39.65 31.89 6.80
N THR A 62 39.75 33.19 7.07
CA THR A 62 38.79 34.23 6.65
C THR A 62 39.11 34.78 5.26
N GLY A 63 38.07 35.21 4.53
CA GLY A 63 38.22 35.89 3.24
C GLY A 63 36.87 36.44 2.76
N GLU A 64 36.74 37.76 2.71
CA GLU A 64 35.47 38.46 2.52
C GLU A 64 35.36 39.13 1.13
N THR A 65 34.15 39.09 0.55
CA THR A 65 33.64 39.89 -0.59
C THR A 65 34.35 39.88 -1.95
N ALA A 66 33.57 39.54 -2.99
CA ALA A 66 33.35 40.42 -4.14
C ALA A 66 32.02 40.05 -4.85
N ALA A 67 31.28 41.04 -5.35
CA ALA A 67 29.99 40.84 -6.03
C ALA A 67 30.08 41.14 -7.54
N ALA A 68 29.46 40.29 -8.36
CA ALA A 68 28.99 40.55 -9.73
C ALA A 68 27.95 39.44 -10.06
N ALA A 69 26.65 39.70 -10.23
CA ALA A 69 25.93 40.54 -11.20
C ALA A 69 25.70 39.85 -12.57
N THR A 70 24.41 39.78 -12.97
CA THR A 70 23.87 39.29 -14.28
C THR A 70 24.03 37.77 -14.53
N THR A 71 23.11 37.02 -15.16
CA THR A 71 21.95 37.37 -16.01
C THR A 71 20.72 36.49 -15.75
N GLN A 72 19.57 37.10 -15.99
CA GLN A 72 18.22 36.55 -16.17
C GLN A 72 18.14 35.30 -17.08
N SER A 73 17.34 34.30 -16.68
CA SER A 73 16.58 33.44 -17.60
C SER A 73 15.29 32.95 -16.94
N ALA A 74 14.19 33.64 -17.23
CA ALA A 74 12.85 33.20 -16.88
C ALA A 74 12.12 32.79 -18.17
N ALA A 75 12.13 31.49 -18.46
CA ALA A 75 11.36 30.83 -19.51
C ALA A 75 11.42 29.30 -19.25
N ALA A 76 10.34 28.52 -19.33
CA ALA A 76 8.95 28.88 -19.55
C ALA A 76 8.03 27.91 -18.77
N ALA A 77 7.00 28.45 -18.12
CA ALA A 77 5.85 27.64 -17.71
C ALA A 77 4.99 27.42 -18.95
N THR A 78 4.99 26.20 -19.49
CA THR A 78 4.11 25.82 -20.59
C THR A 78 2.75 25.44 -20.02
N SER A 79 1.75 26.29 -20.26
CA SER A 79 0.37 26.06 -19.86
C SER A 79 -0.50 25.56 -21.02
N ALA A 80 -1.53 24.79 -20.64
CA ALA A 80 -2.72 24.37 -21.41
C ALA A 80 -2.64 23.15 -22.36
N SER A 81 -3.11 22.01 -21.83
CA SER A 81 -4.28 21.23 -22.32
C SER A 81 -4.16 20.43 -23.64
N PRO A 82 -4.81 19.24 -23.74
CA PRO A 82 -6.27 19.13 -23.70
C PRO A 82 -6.85 18.32 -22.54
N ASP A 83 -8.12 18.62 -22.26
CA ASP A 83 -9.05 17.88 -21.41
C ASP A 83 -9.36 16.51 -22.05
N LEU A 84 -8.61 15.48 -21.62
CA LEU A 84 -8.92 14.08 -21.86
C LEU A 84 -9.18 13.41 -20.51
N LYS A 85 -10.44 13.45 -20.06
CA LYS A 85 -10.86 12.62 -18.93
C LYS A 85 -10.73 11.14 -19.32
N PRO A 86 -9.92 10.31 -18.65
CA PRO A 86 -9.78 8.91 -19.03
C PRO A 86 -11.08 8.15 -18.80
N ALA A 87 -11.29 7.09 -19.57
CA ALA A 87 -12.24 6.04 -19.23
C ALA A 87 -11.59 5.12 -18.17
N GLY A 88 -11.48 5.63 -16.94
CA GLY A 88 -10.93 4.94 -15.78
C GLY A 88 -11.98 4.50 -14.77
N ASN A 89 -11.55 3.90 -13.67
CA ASN A 89 -12.41 3.58 -12.52
C ASN A 89 -12.89 4.84 -11.77
N GLY A 90 -12.18 5.96 -11.94
CA GLY A 90 -12.56 7.29 -11.46
C GLY A 90 -11.94 7.69 -10.12
N PHE A 91 -11.04 6.88 -9.57
CA PHE A 91 -10.30 7.17 -8.34
C PHE A 91 -8.90 7.72 -8.61
N LEU A 92 -8.47 8.69 -7.80
CA LEU A 92 -7.13 9.25 -7.79
C LEU A 92 -6.31 8.69 -6.62
N VAL A 93 -5.22 7.99 -6.94
CA VAL A 93 -4.25 7.49 -5.95
C VAL A 93 -2.98 8.35 -5.99
N VAL A 94 -2.55 8.82 -4.82
CA VAL A 94 -1.24 9.47 -4.66
C VAL A 94 -0.27 8.48 -4.04
N ILE A 95 0.93 8.36 -4.63
CA ILE A 95 1.96 7.43 -4.16
C ILE A 95 3.22 8.20 -3.76
N ASP A 96 3.65 8.00 -2.52
CA ASP A 96 4.93 8.49 -2.00
C ASP A 96 5.96 7.37 -1.97
N ALA A 97 7.01 7.48 -2.79
CA ALA A 97 8.22 6.71 -2.58
C ALA A 97 8.94 7.25 -1.33
N GLY A 98 8.95 6.48 -0.24
CA GLY A 98 9.56 6.85 1.02
C GLY A 98 11.02 7.31 0.86
N HIS A 99 11.45 8.23 1.72
CA HIS A 99 12.81 8.81 1.74
C HIS A 99 13.23 9.51 0.44
N GLN A 100 14.50 9.88 0.33
CA GLN A 100 15.15 10.50 -0.83
C GLN A 100 16.69 10.32 -0.68
N ARG A 101 17.49 10.64 -1.71
CA ARG A 101 18.95 10.41 -1.69
C ARG A 101 19.67 11.06 -0.51
N GLN A 102 19.21 12.24 -0.10
CA GLN A 102 19.78 13.00 1.02
C GLN A 102 18.67 13.31 2.03
N GLY A 103 18.72 12.72 3.22
CA GLY A 103 17.78 13.04 4.29
C GLY A 103 17.86 14.52 4.69
N ASN A 104 16.74 15.08 5.14
CA ASN A 104 16.66 16.46 5.63
C ASN A 104 16.41 16.44 7.15
N SER A 105 17.48 16.65 7.92
CA SER A 105 17.44 16.72 9.39
C SER A 105 16.88 18.04 9.93
N GLY A 106 16.53 18.99 9.05
CA GLY A 106 15.74 20.16 9.41
C GLY A 106 14.42 19.75 10.06
N GLN A 107 13.91 20.56 10.98
CA GLN A 107 12.74 20.18 11.78
C GLN A 107 11.42 20.58 11.11
N GLU A 108 10.43 19.68 11.13
CA GLU A 108 9.02 19.94 10.85
C GLU A 108 8.15 19.57 12.07
N PRO A 109 6.98 20.22 12.30
CA PRO A 109 6.02 19.75 13.29
C PRO A 109 5.55 18.32 12.98
N ILE A 110 5.28 17.52 14.02
CA ILE A 110 4.79 16.14 13.81
C ILE A 110 3.37 16.07 13.20
N GLY A 111 2.67 17.20 13.08
CA GLY A 111 1.34 17.35 12.50
C GLY A 111 0.90 18.82 12.51
N PRO A 112 -0.22 19.18 11.86
CA PRO A 112 -0.75 20.55 11.83
C PRO A 112 -0.87 21.17 13.24
N GLY A 113 -0.19 22.29 13.46
CA GLY A 113 -0.23 23.03 14.74
C GLY A 113 0.50 22.37 15.92
N ALA A 114 1.20 21.24 15.72
CA ALA A 114 1.97 20.60 16.78
C ALA A 114 3.15 21.47 17.27
N SER A 115 3.43 21.43 18.57
CA SER A 115 4.63 22.03 19.16
C SER A 115 5.84 21.10 19.16
N SER A 116 5.61 19.79 19.11
CA SER A 116 6.62 18.75 18.91
C SER A 116 7.04 18.68 17.44
N THR A 117 8.34 18.53 17.21
CA THR A 117 8.93 18.43 15.86
C THR A 117 9.70 17.13 15.69
N LYS A 118 9.95 16.76 14.43
CA LYS A 118 10.90 15.71 14.04
C LYS A 118 11.65 16.12 12.77
N ALA A 119 12.63 15.34 12.35
CA ALA A 119 13.32 15.54 11.08
C ALA A 119 12.33 15.48 9.89
N LYS A 120 12.49 16.40 8.94
CA LYS A 120 11.67 16.55 7.73
C LYS A 120 11.57 15.28 6.90
N VAL A 121 12.67 14.54 6.77
CA VAL A 121 12.72 13.18 6.19
C VAL A 121 14.07 12.55 6.55
N SER A 122 14.10 11.30 7.01
CA SER A 122 15.36 10.56 7.23
C SER A 122 15.90 9.98 5.92
N SER A 123 17.14 9.47 5.91
CA SER A 123 17.74 8.82 4.75
C SER A 123 17.14 7.44 4.40
N GLY A 124 16.37 6.86 5.32
CA GLY A 124 15.95 5.46 5.26
C GLY A 124 17.06 4.48 5.67
N THR A 125 16.75 3.20 5.60
CA THR A 125 17.70 2.08 5.82
C THR A 125 18.45 1.71 4.53
N ALA A 126 19.20 0.61 4.55
CA ALA A 126 19.79 -0.02 3.37
C ALA A 126 19.84 -1.55 3.52
N GLY A 127 19.85 -2.25 2.39
CA GLY A 127 19.96 -3.71 2.31
C GLY A 127 21.26 -4.23 2.90
N VAL A 128 21.17 -5.16 3.86
CA VAL A 128 22.36 -5.74 4.53
C VAL A 128 23.15 -6.71 3.64
N SER A 129 22.51 -7.33 2.64
CA SER A 129 23.14 -8.16 1.63
C SER A 129 23.43 -7.38 0.36
N THR A 130 22.47 -6.58 -0.11
CA THR A 130 22.51 -5.96 -1.45
C THR A 130 23.18 -4.59 -1.46
N GLY A 131 23.20 -3.90 -0.31
CA GLY A 131 23.66 -2.51 -0.20
C GLY A 131 22.74 -1.49 -0.90
N VAL A 132 21.58 -1.90 -1.41
CA VAL A 132 20.61 -0.99 -2.03
C VAL A 132 19.99 -0.11 -0.94
N PRO A 133 20.02 1.22 -1.06
CA PRO A 133 19.39 2.10 -0.08
C PRO A 133 17.88 2.09 -0.24
N GLU A 134 17.15 2.20 0.88
CA GLU A 134 15.69 2.08 0.91
C GLU A 134 14.99 3.06 -0.04
N TYR A 135 15.47 4.31 -0.12
CA TYR A 135 14.91 5.32 -1.03
C TYR A 135 14.91 4.90 -2.52
N GLN A 136 15.81 4.00 -2.92
CA GLN A 136 15.94 3.49 -4.28
C GLN A 136 14.90 2.39 -4.52
N LEU A 137 14.85 1.37 -3.65
CA LEU A 137 13.83 0.32 -3.67
C LEU A 137 12.41 0.92 -3.66
N ASN A 138 12.15 1.89 -2.77
CA ASN A 138 10.87 2.55 -2.66
C ASN A 138 10.47 3.28 -3.96
N LEU A 139 11.43 3.89 -4.66
CA LEU A 139 11.18 4.54 -5.95
C LEU A 139 10.92 3.51 -7.06
N ASP A 140 11.73 2.45 -7.12
CA ASP A 140 11.64 1.44 -8.16
C ASP A 140 10.31 0.66 -8.09
N ILE A 141 9.81 0.37 -6.89
CA ILE A 141 8.46 -0.18 -6.69
C ILE A 141 7.38 0.86 -6.99
N THR A 142 7.53 2.11 -6.55
CA THR A 142 6.53 3.19 -6.78
C THR A 142 6.32 3.46 -8.27
N LEU A 143 7.36 3.44 -9.09
CA LEU A 143 7.27 3.62 -10.54
C LEU A 143 6.55 2.45 -11.22
N GLN A 144 6.81 1.22 -10.80
CA GLN A 144 6.09 0.04 -11.29
C GLN A 144 4.62 0.04 -10.85
N LEU A 145 4.34 0.44 -9.60
CA LEU A 145 2.97 0.54 -9.07
C LEU A 145 2.15 1.63 -9.76
N ARG A 146 2.77 2.77 -10.12
CA ARG A 146 2.14 3.79 -10.97
C ARG A 146 1.67 3.18 -12.28
N ASP A 147 2.55 2.47 -12.98
CA ASP A 147 2.25 1.92 -14.31
C ASP A 147 1.17 0.83 -14.25
N GLU A 148 1.19 0.00 -13.20
CA GLU A 148 0.15 -1.01 -12.92
C GLU A 148 -1.22 -0.36 -12.61
N LEU A 149 -1.27 0.64 -11.74
CA LEU A 149 -2.53 1.31 -11.38
C LEU A 149 -3.10 2.11 -12.57
N ILE A 150 -2.26 2.77 -13.38
CA ILE A 150 -2.71 3.39 -14.64
C ILE A 150 -3.29 2.32 -15.59
N ALA A 151 -2.67 1.15 -15.69
CA ALA A 151 -3.20 0.04 -16.49
C ALA A 151 -4.55 -0.50 -15.95
N ARG A 152 -4.79 -0.43 -14.64
CA ARG A 152 -6.09 -0.72 -13.99
C ARG A 152 -7.10 0.44 -14.06
N GLY A 153 -6.73 1.57 -14.65
CA GLY A 153 -7.61 2.71 -14.90
C GLY A 153 -7.74 3.70 -13.75
N TYR A 154 -6.80 3.72 -12.80
CA TYR A 154 -6.67 4.79 -11.81
C TYR A 154 -6.01 6.03 -12.42
N ASP A 155 -6.39 7.21 -11.93
CA ASP A 155 -5.54 8.40 -12.04
C ASP A 155 -4.45 8.30 -10.95
N VAL A 156 -3.19 8.61 -11.29
CA VAL A 156 -2.05 8.47 -10.36
C VAL A 156 -1.17 9.71 -10.36
N ILE A 157 -0.81 10.19 -9.17
CA ILE A 157 0.21 11.24 -8.96
C ILE A 157 1.31 10.70 -8.04
N LEU A 158 2.56 10.99 -8.37
CA LEU A 158 3.72 10.63 -7.56
C LEU A 158 4.27 11.84 -6.79
N CYS A 159 4.58 11.66 -5.51
CA CYS A 159 5.26 12.72 -4.73
C CYS A 159 6.68 13.00 -5.22
N ARG A 160 7.33 12.02 -5.87
CA ARG A 160 8.63 12.16 -6.55
C ARG A 160 8.82 11.09 -7.62
N GLU A 161 9.51 11.45 -8.70
CA GLU A 161 9.95 10.52 -9.76
C GLU A 161 11.47 10.30 -9.79
N THR A 162 12.21 10.99 -8.92
CA THR A 162 13.66 10.86 -8.80
C THR A 162 14.08 10.75 -7.34
N ASN A 163 15.35 10.39 -7.12
CA ASN A 163 15.97 10.38 -5.79
C ASN A 163 16.65 11.71 -5.43
N ASP A 164 16.81 12.65 -6.39
CA ASP A 164 17.48 13.94 -6.21
C ASP A 164 16.45 15.04 -5.97
N VAL A 165 15.84 15.00 -4.79
CA VAL A 165 14.78 15.90 -4.33
C VAL A 165 15.02 16.28 -2.86
N ASP A 166 14.45 17.41 -2.42
CA ASP A 166 14.35 17.77 -1.00
C ASP A 166 12.89 18.06 -0.64
N ILE A 167 12.17 17.04 -0.16
CA ILE A 167 10.74 17.10 0.13
C ILE A 167 10.46 16.47 1.51
N SER A 168 9.93 17.26 2.44
CA SER A 168 9.53 16.81 3.78
C SER A 168 8.25 15.96 3.78
N ASN A 169 7.93 15.31 4.90
CA ASN A 169 6.68 14.53 5.00
C ASN A 169 5.44 15.42 4.90
N SER A 170 5.47 16.62 5.47
CA SER A 170 4.38 17.59 5.33
C SER A 170 4.18 18.04 3.87
N GLU A 171 5.27 18.28 3.13
CA GLU A 171 5.20 18.58 1.68
C GLU A 171 4.71 17.38 0.85
N ARG A 172 5.09 16.14 1.19
CA ARG A 172 4.57 14.91 0.54
C ARG A 172 3.07 14.73 0.78
N ALA A 173 2.60 14.93 2.01
CA ALA A 173 1.18 14.89 2.33
C ALA A 173 0.40 16.02 1.65
N ALA A 174 1.01 17.21 1.47
CA ALA A 174 0.39 18.31 0.73
C ALA A 174 0.05 17.92 -0.72
N VAL A 175 0.88 17.12 -1.41
CA VAL A 175 0.56 16.61 -2.76
C VAL A 175 -0.76 15.84 -2.77
N ALA A 176 -1.01 14.97 -1.80
CA ALA A 176 -2.25 14.21 -1.69
C ALA A 176 -3.45 15.11 -1.32
N ASN A 177 -3.24 16.01 -0.36
CA ASN A 177 -4.27 16.93 0.13
C ASN A 177 -4.73 17.94 -0.93
N GLU A 178 -3.79 18.55 -1.67
CA GLU A 178 -4.08 19.60 -2.66
C GLU A 178 -4.75 19.08 -3.93
N ASN A 179 -4.62 17.79 -4.21
CA ASN A 179 -5.29 17.13 -5.34
C ASN A 179 -6.59 16.40 -4.95
N GLU A 180 -7.04 16.51 -3.69
CA GLU A 180 -8.26 15.85 -3.17
C GLU A 180 -8.27 14.33 -3.44
N ALA A 181 -7.11 13.67 -3.23
CA ALA A 181 -6.91 12.25 -3.56
C ALA A 181 -7.83 11.30 -2.76
N ASP A 182 -8.26 10.21 -3.39
CA ASP A 182 -9.12 9.20 -2.76
C ASP A 182 -8.32 8.26 -1.83
N ALA A 183 -7.03 8.07 -2.10
CA ALA A 183 -6.08 7.38 -1.21
C ALA A 183 -4.64 7.89 -1.35
N PHE A 184 -3.90 7.89 -0.24
CA PHE A 184 -2.47 8.22 -0.18
C PHE A 184 -1.65 7.02 0.31
N ILE A 185 -0.85 6.43 -0.58
CA ILE A 185 -0.07 5.22 -0.33
C ILE A 185 1.41 5.60 -0.19
N ARG A 186 2.04 5.23 0.92
CA ARG A 186 3.47 5.51 1.14
C ARG A 186 4.27 4.21 1.16
N ILE A 187 5.21 4.08 0.25
CA ILE A 187 6.00 2.86 0.04
C ILE A 187 7.33 2.97 0.80
N HIS A 188 7.56 2.03 1.72
CA HIS A 188 8.72 1.93 2.59
C HIS A 188 9.24 0.49 2.69
N ALA A 189 10.45 0.31 3.23
CA ALA A 189 10.96 -1.00 3.62
C ALA A 189 11.73 -0.93 4.95
N ASN A 190 11.47 -1.89 5.83
CA ASN A 190 11.76 -1.80 7.25
C ASN A 190 13.24 -2.10 7.55
N GLY A 191 13.72 -1.60 8.69
CA GLY A 191 15.07 -1.85 9.21
C GLY A 191 15.03 -2.12 10.70
N SER A 192 15.58 -3.27 11.12
CA SER A 192 15.66 -3.69 12.51
C SER A 192 17.11 -3.96 12.94
N GLY A 193 17.39 -3.76 14.23
CA GLY A 193 18.63 -4.23 14.85
C GLY A 193 18.74 -5.75 14.93
N SER A 194 17.66 -6.49 14.67
CA SER A 194 17.69 -7.95 14.50
C SER A 194 17.59 -8.33 13.03
N SER A 195 18.59 -9.04 12.53
CA SER A 195 18.56 -9.62 11.17
C SER A 195 17.60 -10.82 11.01
N SER A 196 16.95 -11.25 12.10
CA SER A 196 15.89 -12.26 12.07
C SER A 196 14.48 -11.67 12.04
N ALA A 197 14.32 -10.34 12.15
CA ALA A 197 13.04 -9.69 11.90
C ALA A 197 12.67 -9.90 10.42
N HIS A 198 11.41 -10.16 10.13
CA HIS A 198 10.93 -10.43 8.78
C HIS A 198 9.42 -10.19 8.70
N GLY A 199 8.91 -10.00 7.49
CA GLY A 199 7.49 -9.78 7.24
C GLY A 199 7.17 -8.34 6.85
N SER A 200 5.89 -8.12 6.56
CA SER A 200 5.35 -6.84 6.14
C SER A 200 4.29 -6.34 7.13
N MET A 201 4.23 -5.03 7.31
CA MET A 201 3.25 -4.33 8.12
C MET A 201 2.74 -3.09 7.37
N THR A 202 1.56 -2.61 7.74
CA THR A 202 1.09 -1.28 7.35
C THR A 202 0.99 -0.38 8.57
N ILE A 203 0.99 0.94 8.37
CA ILE A 203 0.94 1.94 9.45
C ILE A 203 -0.13 2.99 9.15
N CYS A 204 -1.01 3.23 10.12
CA CYS A 204 -2.03 4.29 10.11
C CYS A 204 -2.07 5.03 11.45
N MET A 205 -2.98 6.00 11.58
CA MET A 205 -3.24 6.70 12.83
C MET A 205 -4.07 5.85 13.81
N THR A 206 -4.19 6.28 15.07
CA THR A 206 -5.21 5.76 16.00
C THR A 206 -6.54 6.55 15.83
N PRO A 207 -7.70 6.05 16.32
CA PRO A 207 -8.93 6.87 16.37
C PRO A 207 -8.84 8.05 17.34
N GLY A 208 -7.80 8.10 18.19
CA GLY A 208 -7.51 9.21 19.11
C GLY A 208 -6.59 10.29 18.52
N ASN A 209 -6.18 10.17 17.26
CA ASN A 209 -5.20 11.06 16.65
C ASN A 209 -5.67 12.53 16.66
N PRO A 210 -4.90 13.46 17.25
CA PRO A 210 -5.32 14.84 17.43
C PRO A 210 -5.24 15.70 16.15
N PHE A 211 -4.74 15.14 15.04
CA PHE A 211 -4.56 15.83 13.76
C PHE A 211 -5.57 15.36 12.72
N ASN A 212 -5.78 14.05 12.61
CA ASN A 212 -6.61 13.44 11.57
C ASN A 212 -7.32 12.13 11.98
N GLY A 213 -7.68 11.98 13.26
CA GLY A 213 -8.41 10.82 13.77
C GLY A 213 -9.78 10.57 13.10
N ASP A 214 -10.39 11.60 12.50
CA ASP A 214 -11.61 11.48 11.70
C ASP A 214 -11.43 10.64 10.41
N LEU A 215 -10.18 10.38 9.98
CA LEU A 215 -9.83 9.52 8.83
C LEU A 215 -9.45 8.09 9.24
N TYR A 216 -9.61 7.74 10.52
CA TYR A 216 -9.13 6.48 11.06
C TYR A 216 -9.76 5.27 10.38
N GLU A 217 -11.08 5.21 10.24
CA GLU A 217 -11.78 4.03 9.71
C GLU A 217 -11.39 3.77 8.24
N GLU A 218 -11.33 4.81 7.41
CA GLU A 218 -10.93 4.74 6.00
C GLU A 218 -9.44 4.35 5.85
N SER A 219 -8.56 4.99 6.63
CA SER A 219 -7.12 4.72 6.59
C SER A 219 -6.79 3.33 7.13
N ARG A 220 -7.51 2.88 8.17
CA ARG A 220 -7.37 1.55 8.74
C ARG A 220 -7.86 0.47 7.77
N HIS A 221 -9.01 0.68 7.14
CA HIS A 221 -9.52 -0.21 6.10
C HIS A 221 -8.53 -0.33 4.92
N LEU A 222 -8.01 0.80 4.44
CA LEU A 222 -6.96 0.85 3.43
C LEU A 222 -5.71 0.07 3.86
N SER A 223 -5.24 0.26 5.11
CA SER A 223 -4.09 -0.44 5.67
C SER A 223 -4.30 -1.95 5.79
N ASP A 224 -5.49 -2.42 6.16
CA ASP A 224 -5.81 -3.86 6.21
C ASP A 224 -5.88 -4.45 4.78
N CYS A 225 -6.58 -3.80 3.84
CA CYS A 225 -6.67 -4.26 2.44
C CYS A 225 -5.32 -4.33 1.73
N VAL A 226 -4.50 -3.28 1.81
CA VAL A 226 -3.15 -3.26 1.23
C VAL A 226 -2.28 -4.35 1.85
N LEU A 227 -2.31 -4.53 3.16
CA LEU A 227 -1.50 -5.55 3.82
C LEU A 227 -1.94 -6.97 3.45
N ASP A 228 -3.23 -7.28 3.52
CA ASP A 228 -3.76 -8.62 3.26
C ASP A 228 -3.54 -9.08 1.82
N ALA A 229 -3.81 -8.21 0.83
CA ALA A 229 -3.56 -8.54 -0.57
C ALA A 229 -2.05 -8.66 -0.87
N TYR A 230 -1.23 -7.80 -0.28
CA TYR A 230 0.23 -7.86 -0.44
C TYR A 230 0.83 -9.17 0.09
N VAL A 231 0.47 -9.60 1.30
CA VAL A 231 1.00 -10.86 1.87
C VAL A 231 0.46 -12.10 1.15
N ALA A 232 -0.79 -12.05 0.66
CA ALA A 232 -1.40 -13.14 -0.08
C ALA A 232 -0.71 -13.38 -1.44
N GLU A 233 -0.36 -12.31 -2.15
CA GLU A 233 0.32 -12.37 -3.45
C GLU A 233 1.82 -12.71 -3.29
N THR A 234 2.51 -12.11 -2.32
CA THR A 234 3.97 -12.24 -2.17
C THR A 234 4.45 -13.45 -1.36
N GLY A 235 3.57 -14.00 -0.51
CA GLY A 235 3.94 -14.99 0.50
C GLY A 235 4.90 -14.47 1.58
N ILE A 236 5.07 -13.14 1.72
CA ILE A 236 5.77 -12.53 2.85
C ILE A 236 4.93 -12.72 4.12
N SER A 237 5.58 -12.87 5.27
CA SER A 237 4.87 -13.03 6.55
C SER A 237 4.06 -11.78 6.89
N LYS A 238 2.76 -11.92 7.18
CA LYS A 238 1.97 -10.82 7.76
C LYS A 238 2.41 -10.57 9.20
N GLU A 239 2.79 -9.34 9.49
CA GLU A 239 2.88 -8.85 10.88
C GLU A 239 1.51 -8.33 11.33
N TYR A 240 1.29 -7.01 11.28
CA TYR A 240 0.09 -6.34 11.79
C TYR A 240 -0.08 -4.96 11.15
N VAL A 241 -1.21 -4.29 11.40
CA VAL A 241 -1.35 -2.85 11.18
C VAL A 241 -0.89 -2.13 12.44
N TRP A 242 0.14 -1.28 12.34
CA TRP A 242 0.63 -0.47 13.45
C TRP A 242 -0.11 0.87 13.49
N GLU A 243 -0.74 1.18 14.62
CA GLU A 243 -1.41 2.46 14.85
C GLU A 243 -0.50 3.41 15.65
N THR A 244 -0.29 4.64 15.17
CA THR A 244 0.59 5.63 15.81
C THR A 244 0.24 7.07 15.46
N ASP A 245 0.34 7.96 16.45
CA ASP A 245 -0.01 9.39 16.32
C ASP A 245 1.23 10.32 16.32
N THR A 246 2.42 9.74 16.15
CA THR A 246 3.71 10.45 16.28
C THR A 246 4.43 10.69 14.94
N MET A 247 3.86 10.21 13.83
CA MET A 247 4.50 10.26 12.52
C MET A 247 3.97 11.42 11.68
N SER A 248 4.83 12.40 11.38
CA SER A 248 4.56 13.41 10.34
C SER A 248 4.25 12.79 8.97
N GLY A 249 4.65 11.54 8.75
CA GLY A 249 4.27 10.75 7.58
C GLY A 249 2.77 10.51 7.40
N ILE A 250 2.01 10.49 8.50
CA ILE A 250 0.57 10.18 8.57
C ILE A 250 -0.22 11.42 8.99
N ASN A 251 0.21 12.09 10.06
CA ASN A 251 -0.51 13.18 10.73
C ASN A 251 -0.77 14.44 9.88
N TRP A 252 -0.05 14.61 8.77
CA TRP A 252 -0.27 15.72 7.83
C TRP A 252 -1.27 15.40 6.71
N SER A 253 -1.75 14.15 6.62
CA SER A 253 -2.76 13.76 5.63
C SER A 253 -4.16 14.27 5.99
N GLN A 254 -4.88 14.77 5.00
CA GLN A 254 -6.30 15.14 5.03
C GLN A 254 -7.14 14.18 4.16
N VAL A 255 -6.52 13.11 3.64
CA VAL A 255 -7.12 12.04 2.85
C VAL A 255 -6.73 10.67 3.45
N PRO A 256 -7.46 9.57 3.17
CA PRO A 256 -7.12 8.24 3.68
C PRO A 256 -5.67 7.86 3.37
N VAL A 257 -4.91 7.43 4.37
CA VAL A 257 -3.45 7.23 4.25
C VAL A 257 -2.97 5.93 4.88
N THR A 258 -2.07 5.24 4.19
CA THR A 258 -1.31 4.12 4.76
C THR A 258 0.17 4.23 4.39
N ILE A 259 1.04 3.83 5.31
CA ILE A 259 2.41 3.43 4.99
C ILE A 259 2.42 1.91 4.83
N LEU A 260 3.08 1.39 3.80
CA LEU A 260 3.39 -0.03 3.65
C LEU A 260 4.89 -0.22 3.87
N GLU A 261 5.24 -1.02 4.88
CA GLU A 261 6.58 -1.56 5.07
C GLU A 261 6.65 -2.91 4.35
N MET A 262 7.28 -2.93 3.17
CA MET A 262 7.21 -4.07 2.22
C MET A 262 7.90 -5.36 2.71
N GLY A 263 8.85 -5.25 3.64
CA GLY A 263 9.74 -6.30 4.10
C GLY A 263 10.94 -5.70 4.82
N TYR A 264 11.78 -6.50 5.47
CA TYR A 264 12.96 -6.00 6.19
C TYR A 264 14.22 -6.00 5.34
N MET A 265 14.75 -4.82 5.01
CA MET A 265 16.08 -4.67 4.41
C MET A 265 17.22 -5.11 5.34
N SER A 266 16.94 -5.21 6.65
CA SER A 266 17.86 -5.80 7.64
C SER A 266 17.88 -7.33 7.65
N ASN A 267 16.96 -7.98 6.94
CA ASN A 267 16.92 -9.43 6.79
C ASN A 267 17.59 -9.82 5.47
N PRO A 268 18.70 -10.60 5.46
CA PRO A 268 19.39 -10.97 4.23
C PRO A 268 18.49 -11.61 3.18
N SER A 269 17.53 -12.44 3.60
CA SER A 269 16.65 -13.16 2.67
C SER A 269 15.51 -12.30 2.13
N GLU A 270 14.99 -11.33 2.89
CA GLU A 270 13.99 -10.39 2.35
C GLU A 270 14.63 -9.27 1.53
N ASP A 271 15.80 -8.77 1.92
CA ASP A 271 16.60 -7.82 1.14
C ASP A 271 16.91 -8.37 -0.27
N GLU A 272 17.54 -9.54 -0.35
CA GLU A 272 17.84 -10.18 -1.64
C GLU A 272 16.58 -10.44 -2.47
N LYS A 273 15.47 -10.84 -1.84
CA LYS A 273 14.20 -11.12 -2.53
C LYS A 273 13.52 -9.84 -3.03
N MET A 274 13.54 -8.75 -2.28
CA MET A 274 12.95 -7.47 -2.69
C MET A 274 13.72 -6.79 -3.84
N GLN A 275 14.97 -7.17 -4.10
CA GLN A 275 15.71 -6.72 -5.29
C GLN A 275 15.53 -7.64 -6.51
N ASP A 276 14.84 -8.77 -6.40
CA ASP A 276 14.59 -9.66 -7.54
C ASP A 276 13.51 -9.06 -8.47
N PRO A 277 13.81 -8.79 -9.77
CA PRO A 277 12.88 -8.08 -10.66
C PRO A 277 11.59 -8.83 -11.00
N ASP A 278 11.54 -10.16 -10.83
CA ASP A 278 10.30 -10.92 -11.02
C ASP A 278 9.47 -10.90 -9.73
N PHE A 279 10.10 -10.95 -8.56
CA PHE A 279 9.42 -10.76 -7.28
C PHE A 279 8.88 -9.34 -7.09
N GLN A 280 9.56 -8.30 -7.59
CA GLN A 280 9.04 -6.93 -7.56
C GLN A 280 7.70 -6.78 -8.29
N LYS A 281 7.47 -7.54 -9.38
CA LYS A 281 6.16 -7.57 -10.07
C LYS A 281 5.08 -8.20 -9.21
N ILE A 282 5.41 -9.23 -8.45
CA ILE A 282 4.51 -9.88 -7.49
C ILE A 282 4.19 -8.91 -6.34
N MET A 283 5.19 -8.20 -5.81
CA MET A 283 5.00 -7.12 -4.83
C MET A 283 4.03 -6.05 -5.35
N VAL A 284 4.30 -5.49 -6.53
CA VAL A 284 3.46 -4.47 -7.18
C VAL A 284 2.03 -4.97 -7.42
N THR A 285 1.87 -6.21 -7.89
CA THR A 285 0.57 -6.84 -8.09
C THR A 285 -0.20 -6.95 -6.77
N GLY A 286 0.46 -7.34 -5.67
CA GLY A 286 -0.14 -7.43 -4.34
C GLY A 286 -0.59 -6.08 -3.79
N ILE A 287 0.22 -5.02 -3.96
CA ILE A 287 -0.15 -3.66 -3.55
C ILE A 287 -1.36 -3.17 -4.37
N ALA A 288 -1.32 -3.33 -5.69
CA ALA A 288 -2.41 -2.91 -6.57
C ALA A 288 -3.71 -3.71 -6.31
N ASN A 289 -3.60 -5.00 -5.97
CA ASN A 289 -4.76 -5.79 -5.55
C ASN A 289 -5.41 -5.24 -4.27
N GLY A 290 -4.62 -4.84 -3.28
CA GLY A 290 -5.17 -4.25 -2.04
C GLY A 290 -5.79 -2.87 -2.24
N ILE A 291 -5.33 -2.12 -3.23
CA ILE A 291 -5.94 -0.86 -3.66
C ILE A 291 -7.27 -1.13 -4.40
N ASP A 292 -7.33 -2.15 -5.27
CA ASP A 292 -8.59 -2.60 -5.88
C ASP A 292 -9.61 -3.04 -4.80
N ASP A 293 -9.17 -3.83 -3.81
CA ASP A 293 -10.01 -4.33 -2.72
C ASP A 293 -10.55 -3.17 -1.84
N TYR A 294 -9.74 -2.16 -1.52
CA TYR A 294 -10.16 -0.97 -0.77
C TYR A 294 -11.23 -0.14 -1.51
N PHE A 295 -11.10 0.00 -2.83
CA PHE A 295 -12.06 0.75 -3.65
C PHE A 295 -13.25 -0.09 -4.14
N GLU A 296 -13.37 -1.35 -3.70
CA GLU A 296 -14.30 -2.36 -4.22
C GLU A 296 -14.26 -2.49 -5.77
N VAL A 297 -13.11 -2.19 -6.39
CA VAL A 297 -12.90 -2.30 -7.85
C VAL A 297 -12.81 -3.78 -8.19
N ARG A 298 -13.97 -4.38 -8.45
CA ARG A 298 -14.04 -5.77 -8.87
C ARG A 298 -13.22 -5.95 -10.14
N LYS A 299 -12.33 -6.95 -10.10
CA LYS A 299 -11.73 -7.54 -11.31
C LYS A 299 -12.85 -8.14 -12.16
N ASP A 300 -13.45 -7.34 -13.02
CA ASP A 300 -14.44 -7.81 -13.99
C ASP A 300 -13.76 -8.89 -14.85
N MET A 301 -14.32 -10.10 -14.81
CA MET A 301 -13.70 -11.30 -15.38
C MET A 301 -13.62 -11.21 -16.91
N ALA A 302 -12.51 -10.69 -17.42
CA ALA A 302 -12.22 -10.65 -18.86
C ALA A 302 -12.04 -12.05 -19.49
N GLU A 303 -12.00 -13.12 -18.69
CA GLU A 303 -11.86 -14.51 -19.17
C GLU A 303 -13.15 -15.20 -19.60
N THR A 304 -14.35 -14.77 -19.16
CA THR A 304 -15.60 -15.47 -19.52
C THR A 304 -16.16 -15.13 -20.90
N ALA A 305 -15.52 -14.22 -21.65
CA ALA A 305 -15.87 -13.91 -23.04
C ALA A 305 -15.31 -14.91 -24.08
N GLY A 306 -14.43 -15.84 -23.67
CA GLY A 306 -13.77 -16.79 -24.58
C GLY A 306 -14.59 -18.03 -24.93
N ASP A 307 -15.30 -18.62 -23.97
CA ASP A 307 -15.86 -19.97 -24.13
C ASP A 307 -17.23 -20.02 -24.84
N ASP A 308 -18.05 -18.97 -24.73
CA ASP A 308 -19.43 -18.99 -25.26
C ASP A 308 -19.50 -18.88 -26.81
N MET A 309 -18.39 -18.47 -27.46
CA MET A 309 -18.29 -18.41 -28.93
C MET A 309 -18.17 -19.81 -29.56
N THR A 310 -17.61 -20.79 -28.83
CA THR A 310 -17.38 -22.14 -29.37
C THR A 310 -18.67 -22.98 -29.43
N ALA A 311 -19.57 -22.80 -28.46
CA ALA A 311 -20.86 -23.48 -28.43
C ALA A 311 -21.78 -23.05 -29.58
N ALA A 312 -21.79 -21.76 -29.94
CA ALA A 312 -22.60 -21.23 -31.03
C ALA A 312 -22.16 -21.74 -32.42
N GLN A 313 -20.86 -21.98 -32.63
CA GLN A 313 -20.34 -22.51 -33.90
C GLN A 313 -20.64 -24.01 -34.05
N ALA A 314 -20.49 -24.81 -32.99
CA ALA A 314 -20.81 -26.24 -33.01
C ALA A 314 -22.30 -26.54 -33.29
N ALA A 315 -23.21 -25.68 -32.80
CA ALA A 315 -24.64 -25.80 -33.07
C ALA A 315 -25.02 -25.57 -34.55
N THR A 316 -24.24 -24.75 -35.26
CA THR A 316 -24.54 -24.36 -36.65
C THR A 316 -24.15 -25.48 -37.63
N GLU A 317 -22.96 -26.08 -37.48
CA GLU A 317 -22.50 -27.16 -38.37
C GLU A 317 -23.34 -28.44 -38.27
N THR A 318 -23.86 -28.75 -37.08
CA THR A 318 -24.73 -29.92 -36.86
C THR A 318 -26.05 -29.81 -37.64
N SER A 319 -26.54 -28.60 -37.91
CA SER A 319 -27.77 -28.37 -38.70
C SER A 319 -27.57 -28.55 -40.21
N ALA A 320 -26.37 -28.29 -40.73
CA ALA A 320 -26.05 -28.39 -42.15
C ALA A 320 -25.92 -29.85 -42.63
N ALA A 321 -25.53 -30.77 -41.75
CA ALA A 321 -25.36 -32.19 -42.07
C ALA A 321 -26.69 -32.98 -42.19
N LEU A 322 -27.81 -32.44 -41.69
CA LEU A 322 -29.09 -33.17 -41.61
C LEU A 322 -30.08 -32.84 -42.74
N SER A 323 -29.65 -32.10 -43.78
CA SER A 323 -30.52 -31.63 -44.88
C SER A 323 -30.31 -32.35 -46.23
N THR A 324 -29.27 -33.19 -46.36
CA THR A 324 -28.84 -33.75 -47.67
C THR A 324 -29.16 -35.24 -47.90
N THR A 325 -29.81 -35.92 -46.95
CA THR A 325 -30.18 -37.35 -47.05
C THR A 325 -31.69 -37.55 -47.21
N GLY A 326 -32.26 -37.02 -48.29
CA GLY A 326 -33.72 -36.88 -48.46
C GLY A 326 -34.28 -37.01 -49.87
N THR A 327 -33.80 -37.92 -50.73
CA THR A 327 -34.56 -38.37 -51.90
C THR A 327 -34.25 -39.83 -52.22
N ALA A 328 -35.25 -40.70 -52.06
CA ALA A 328 -35.14 -42.11 -52.41
C ALA A 328 -35.37 -42.31 -53.92
N ALA A 329 -34.60 -43.23 -54.52
CA ALA A 329 -34.91 -43.83 -55.80
C ALA A 329 -34.98 -45.34 -55.63
N ALA A 330 -36.13 -45.93 -55.98
CA ALA A 330 -36.23 -47.37 -56.20
C ALA A 330 -35.82 -47.66 -57.66
N ASP A 331 -35.11 -48.76 -57.92
CA ASP A 331 -35.69 -49.92 -58.66
C ASP A 331 -34.74 -51.14 -58.71
N SER A 332 -35.36 -52.32 -58.78
CA SER A 332 -34.93 -53.59 -59.41
C SER A 332 -33.54 -54.25 -59.14
N ARG A 333 -33.63 -55.39 -58.44
CA ARG A 333 -33.21 -56.76 -58.85
C ARG A 333 -31.73 -57.20 -58.97
N THR A 334 -31.53 -58.43 -58.44
CA THR A 334 -30.48 -59.45 -58.70
C THR A 334 -29.03 -59.08 -58.31
N GLY A 335 -28.21 -59.97 -57.74
CA GLY A 335 -28.40 -61.35 -57.26
C GLY A 335 -27.04 -62.06 -57.04
N SER A 336 -27.03 -63.23 -56.37
CA SER A 336 -25.89 -64.16 -56.26
C SER A 336 -24.73 -63.80 -55.29
N THR A 337 -24.59 -64.55 -54.18
CA THR A 337 -23.47 -65.48 -53.80
C THR A 337 -22.31 -64.85 -53.00
N ALA A 338 -22.11 -65.24 -51.72
CA ALA A 338 -21.19 -66.29 -51.21
C ALA A 338 -19.70 -65.84 -51.15
N GLY A 339 -18.86 -66.16 -50.14
CA GLY A 339 -18.99 -66.92 -48.89
C GLY A 339 -18.27 -66.22 -47.71
N GLU A 340 -18.21 -66.79 -46.49
CA GLU A 340 -17.08 -67.59 -45.94
C GLU A 340 -15.70 -66.89 -45.98
N THR A 341 -14.85 -66.83 -44.93
CA THR A 341 -14.76 -67.42 -43.56
C THR A 341 -13.82 -66.51 -42.72
N GLY A 342 -14.02 -66.31 -41.41
CA GLY A 342 -13.27 -67.02 -40.34
C GLY A 342 -12.52 -65.99 -39.45
N THR A 343 -12.63 -65.99 -38.09
CA THR A 343 -11.74 -66.66 -37.10
C THR A 343 -10.23 -66.35 -37.28
N GLU A 344 -9.41 -65.97 -36.30
CA GLU A 344 -9.39 -65.93 -34.81
C GLU A 344 -8.71 -64.60 -34.35
N ARG A 345 -8.93 -63.93 -33.20
CA ARG A 345 -8.76 -64.23 -31.75
C ARG A 345 -7.34 -64.66 -31.30
N ILE A 346 -6.65 -63.78 -30.55
CA ILE A 346 -5.53 -63.95 -29.57
C ILE A 346 -5.09 -62.49 -29.21
N THR A 347 -5.33 -61.91 -28.01
CA THR A 347 -4.57 -61.97 -26.73
C THR A 347 -3.05 -61.81 -26.90
N ASP A 348 -2.35 -60.86 -26.27
CA ASP A 348 -2.60 -60.07 -25.05
C ASP A 348 -2.48 -58.54 -25.27
#